data_AF-A0A542PWY9-F1
#
_entry.id   AF-A0A542PWY9-F1
#
_cell.length_a   1.000
_cell.length_b   1.000
_cell.length_c   1.000
_cell.angle_alpha   90.00
_cell.angle_beta   90.00
_cell.angle_gamma   90.00
#
_symmetry.space_group_name_H-M   'P 1'
#
loop_
_entity.id
_entity.type
_entity.pdbx_description
1 polymer ?
#
loop_
_entity_poly.entity_id
_entity_poly.type
_entity_poly.pdbx_seq_one_letter_code
_entity_poly.pdbx_strand_id
1 'polypeptide(L)' 'MGRIHWSAIVDRARDIVTGYGELGCTLRQVHYRLVAEGLIPNTRPPTGACPPDSRRHAATATSPT' A
#
# COMPACT_ATOMS: atom_id res chain seq x y z
N MET A 1 13.77 -5.21 11.39
CA MET A 1 12.41 -4.62 11.52
C MET A 1 11.72 -5.31 12.67
N GLY A 2 11.19 -4.56 13.65
CA GLY A 2 10.43 -5.14 14.77
C GLY A 2 9.16 -5.83 14.27
N ARG A 3 8.61 -6.76 15.05
CA ARG A 3 7.34 -7.40 14.71
C ARG A 3 6.24 -6.35 14.68
N ILE A 4 5.34 -6.44 13.70
CA ILE A 4 4.19 -5.55 13.59
C ILE A 4 3.23 -5.83 14.75
N HIS A 5 2.89 -4.81 15.53
CA HIS A 5 1.93 -4.89 16.61
C HIS A 5 0.52 -4.57 16.09
N TRP A 6 -0.13 -5.60 15.53
CA TRP A 6 -1.42 -5.45 14.86
C TRP A 6 -2.55 -4.89 15.73
N SER A 7 -2.59 -5.23 17.02
CA SER A 7 -3.62 -4.69 17.94
C SER A 7 -3.56 -3.16 17.99
N ALA A 8 -2.38 -2.59 18.27
CA ALA A 8 -2.17 -1.15 18.33
C ALA A 8 -2.52 -0.44 17.01
N ILE A 9 -2.21 -1.08 15.87
CA ILE A 9 -2.55 -0.56 14.55
C ILE A 9 -4.06 -0.51 14.34
N VAL A 10 -4.76 -1.59 14.68
CA VAL A 10 -6.22 -1.70 14.49
C VAL A 10 -6.96 -0.75 15.43
N ASP A 11 -6.55 -0.67 16.69
CA ASP A 11 -7.12 0.25 17.67
C ASP A 11 -6.95 1.70 17.19
N ARG A 12 -5.75 2.05 16.72
CA ARG A 12 -5.50 3.39 16.22
C ARG A 12 -6.23 3.69 14.91
N ALA A 13 -6.33 2.71 14.02
CA ALA A 13 -7.11 2.85 12.78
C ALA A 13 -8.59 3.11 13.08
N ARG A 14 -9.15 2.43 14.09
CA ARG A 14 -10.51 2.68 14.56
C ARG A 14 -10.67 4.11 15.04
N ASP A 15 -9.76 4.61 15.89
CA ASP A 15 -9.83 5.99 16.37
C ASP A 15 -9.84 6.99 15.20
N ILE A 16 -8.95 6.80 14.22
CA ILE A 16 -8.87 7.64 13.02
C ILE A 16 -10.20 7.62 12.28
N VAL A 17 -10.73 6.44 11.95
CA VAL A 17 -11.99 6.30 11.20
C VAL A 17 -13.15 6.94 11.96
N THR A 18 -13.26 6.70 13.27
CA THR A 18 -14.33 7.29 14.08
C THR A 18 -14.22 8.80 14.22
N GLY A 19 -13.00 9.36 14.21
CA GLY A 19 -12.77 10.80 14.30
C GLY A 19 -13.20 11.59 13.06
N TYR A 20 -13.30 10.95 11.89
CA TYR A 20 -13.85 11.59 10.69
C TYR A 20 -15.39 11.65 10.69
N GLY A 21 -16.07 10.88 11.55
CA GLY A 21 -17.52 10.87 11.65
C GLY A 21 -18.21 10.59 10.31
N GLU A 22 -19.22 11.40 9.98
CA GLU A 22 -20.04 11.23 8.78
C GLU A 22 -19.33 11.58 7.47
N LEU A 23 -18.27 12.39 7.52
CA LEU A 23 -17.45 12.69 6.33
C LEU A 23 -16.73 11.44 5.82
N GLY A 24 -16.45 10.48 6.71
CA GLY A 24 -15.69 9.27 6.41
C GLY A 24 -14.24 9.56 6.05
N CYS A 25 -13.46 8.50 5.89
CA CYS A 25 -12.08 8.60 5.40
C CYS A 25 -11.74 7.45 4.46
N THR A 26 -10.82 7.73 3.54
CA THR A 26 -10.28 6.70 2.65
C THR A 26 -9.24 5.84 3.37
N LEU A 27 -9.11 4.59 2.94
CA LEU A 27 -8.05 3.69 3.42
C LEU A 27 -6.66 4.30 3.24
N ARG A 28 -6.43 5.07 2.16
CA ARG A 28 -5.16 5.75 1.89
C ARG A 28 -4.85 6.81 2.96
N GLN A 29 -5.84 7.56 3.42
CA GLN A 29 -5.67 8.54 4.51
C GLN A 29 -5.34 7.85 5.82
N VAL A 30 -6.05 6.77 6.16
CA VAL A 30 -5.77 5.96 7.37
C VAL A 30 -4.35 5.41 7.31
N HIS A 31 -3.96 4.82 6.18
CA HIS A 31 -2.60 4.31 5.97
C HIS A 31 -1.54 5.39 6.20
N TYR A 32 -1.67 6.59 5.62
CA TYR A 32 -0.68 7.64 5.82
C TYR A 32 -0.65 8.20 7.23
N ARG A 33 -1.79 8.25 7.93
CA ARG A 33 -1.81 8.60 9.36
C ARG A 33 -1.02 7.59 10.19
N LEU A 34 -1.25 6.29 9.98
CA LEU A 34 -0.53 5.23 10.69
C LEU A 34 0.97 5.21 10.36
N VAL A 35 1.33 5.54 9.12
CA VAL A 35 2.72 5.73 8.70
C VAL A 35 3.36 6.94 9.39
N ALA A 36 2.67 8.08 9.44
CA ALA A 36 3.15 9.29 10.10
C ALA A 36 3.35 9.09 11.61
N GLU A 37 2.52 8.25 12.24
CA GLU A 37 2.64 7.85 13.64
C GLU A 37 3.67 6.72 13.88
N GLY A 38 4.31 6.21 12.81
CA GLY A 38 5.35 5.18 12.90
C GLY A 38 4.84 3.76 13.20
N LEU A 39 3.53 3.55 13.15
CA LEU A 39 2.91 2.24 13.43
C LEU A 39 3.03 1.27 12.26
N ILE A 40 3.09 1.78 11.03
CA ILE A 40 3.26 0.99 9.80
C ILE A 40 4.48 1.53 9.04
N PRO A 41 5.38 0.67 8.53
CA PRO A 41 6.49 1.12 7.69
C PRO A 41 5.98 1.68 6.36
N ASN A 42 6.49 2.84 5.95
CA ASN A 42 6.26 3.39 4.61
C ASN A 42 7.07 2.61 3.57
N THR A 43 6.59 1.44 3.16
CA THR A 43 7.28 0.64 2.15
C THR A 43 7.05 1.25 0.77
N ARG A 44 7.98 2.10 0.33
CA ARG A 44 8.14 2.37 -1.10
C ARG A 44 8.52 1.04 -1.77
N PRO A 45 7.92 0.64 -2.90
CA PRO A 45 8.42 -0.51 -3.64
C PRO A 45 9.92 -0.26 -3.91
N PRO A 46 10.79 -1.25 -3.67
CA PRO A 46 12.21 -1.07 -3.92
C PRO A 46 12.39 -0.65 -5.38
N THR A 47 13.07 0.48 -5.60
CA THR A 47 13.41 0.98 -6.92
C THR A 47 14.18 -0.12 -7.65
N GLY A 48 13.50 -0.89 -8.51
CA GLY A 48 14.06 -2.09 -9.13
C GLY A 48 13.14 -3.31 -9.19
N ALA A 49 11.99 -3.34 -8.51
CA ALA A 49 11.01 -4.44 -8.60
C ALA A 49 10.21 -4.47 -9.92
N CYS A 50 10.79 -3.98 -11.03
CA CYS A 50 10.33 -4.36 -12.35
C CYS A 50 10.86 -5.78 -12.59
N PRO A 51 10.00 -6.82 -12.65
CA PRO A 51 10.47 -8.16 -12.98
C PRO A 51 11.15 -8.11 -14.36
N PRO A 52 12.28 -8.80 -14.57
CA PRO A 52 12.97 -8.80 -15.87
C PRO A 52 12.14 -9.39 -17.03
N ASP A 53 10.90 -9.84 -16.80
CA ASP A 53 10.08 -10.58 -17.77
C ASP A 53 8.82 -9.83 -18.28
N SER A 54 8.64 -8.55 -17.96
CA SER A 54 7.47 -7.80 -18.45
C SER A 54 7.60 -7.36 -19.92
N ARG A 55 8.74 -7.60 -20.57
CA ARG A 55 9.02 -7.16 -21.95
C ARG A 55 8.88 -8.25 -23.02
N ARG A 56 8.65 -9.53 -22.66
CA ARG A 56 8.70 -10.65 -23.64
C ARG A 56 7.37 -10.96 -24.34
N HIS A 57 6.24 -10.50 -23.81
CA HIS A 57 4.92 -10.84 -24.38
C HIS A 57 4.40 -9.90 -25.49
N ALA A 58 5.10 -8.82 -25.82
CA ALA A 58 4.63 -7.84 -26.81
C ALA A 58 5.06 -8.12 -28.27
N ALA A 59 5.84 -9.16 -28.55
CA ALA A 59 6.49 -9.36 -29.85
C ALA A 59 6.11 -10.66 -30.57
N THR A 60 4.86 -11.13 -30.46
CA THR A 60 4.38 -12.26 -31.28
C THR A 60 2.97 -12.02 -31.78
N ALA A 61 2.78 -10.92 -32.49
CA ALA A 61 1.57 -10.67 -33.27
C ALA A 61 1.87 -9.81 -34.50
N THR A 62 2.78 -10.26 -35.37
CA THR A 62 2.81 -9.77 -36.76
C THR A 62 3.43 -10.82 -37.66
N SER A 63 2.57 -11.58 -38.34
CA SER A 63 2.70 -11.98 -39.75
C SER A 63 1.54 -12.91 -40.13
N PRO A 64 0.59 -12.47 -40.96
CA PRO A 64 -0.09 -13.36 -41.88
C PRO A 64 0.57 -13.30 -43.26
N THR A 65 0.71 -14.49 -43.85
CA THR A 65 1.10 -14.81 -45.23
C THR A 65 0.20 -14.15 -46.27
#